data_AF-A0A9X3MIN4-F1
#
_entry.id   AF-A0A9X3MIN4-F1
#
_cell.length_a   1.000
_cell.length_b   1.000
_cell.length_c   1.000
_cell.angle_alpha   90.00
_cell.angle_beta   90.00
_cell.angle_gamma   90.00
#
_symmetry.space_group_name_H-M   'P 1'
#
loop_
_entity.id
_entity.type
_entity.pdbx_description
1 polymer ?
#
loop_
_entity_poly.entity_id
_entity_poly.type
_entity_poly.pdbx_seq_one_letter_code
_entity_poly.pdbx_strand_id
1 'polypeptide(L)'
;MAEFTFLHPYWLLGLLVVPVALALNSQYRTKKSSLIAPHLAKMLGHSVKTKHYFAVWGVAWAVACIALAGPSWQTNTRPSFELSQNRVLVLDMSRSMYATDVKPNRLSQTRYKALDLLPKWKEGSTGLVAYAGDAYTLSPLTTDSSTLAGIIENLSPELMPYQGSNLPSAIETAVNQFTQAGVSQGDIVLLADDLDDTELSRSLALLNGKNIRVSVLAIGTATGAPIALPDGSLMKNRQGNTVVAKTNLKNLQKLAKETGGLFVPIQHNNRDVENIAAFTNNASHSLGAKQSDDVKTDSRLNGGFWLLPLLLFPAALLFRRGMIWVLIATVLPMTWTPKAEANAFLNQNQKGEQLYQQGEFEKAQSTFTDPNWKGAASYQAGDYESAIEAFSNNPSLNGRYNLANALAQNGQLEDAEKLYEQLIKEKPDFDAAKKNLSVVEEKLKQQQQQQQQQQQQQQQQQQQQ
;
A
#
# COMPACT_ATOMS: atom_id res chain seq x y z
N MET A 1 -21.46 28.91 -24.00
CA MET A 1 -22.70 28.61 -23.26
C MET A 1 -23.29 27.36 -23.90
N ALA A 2 -23.58 26.32 -23.12
CA ALA A 2 -24.13 25.07 -23.66
C ALA A 2 -25.62 25.25 -24.02
N GLU A 3 -26.09 24.54 -25.06
CA GLU A 3 -27.51 24.49 -25.38
C GLU A 3 -28.31 23.85 -24.24
N PHE A 4 -29.48 24.40 -23.95
CA PHE A 4 -30.36 23.91 -22.89
C PHE A 4 -30.90 22.51 -23.24
N THR A 5 -30.78 21.57 -22.30
CA THR A 5 -31.29 20.20 -22.45
C THR A 5 -31.73 19.61 -21.13
N PHE A 6 -32.69 18.68 -21.18
CA PHE A 6 -33.09 17.84 -20.05
C PHE A 6 -32.29 16.54 -20.07
N LEU A 7 -31.62 16.21 -18.97
CA LEU A 7 -30.87 14.96 -18.80
C LEU A 7 -31.78 13.72 -18.86
N HIS A 8 -33.00 13.86 -18.36
CA HIS A 8 -33.95 12.76 -18.17
C HIS A 8 -35.37 13.16 -18.59
N PRO A 9 -35.62 13.43 -19.89
CA PRO A 9 -36.88 14.03 -20.37
C PRO A 9 -38.12 13.19 -20.09
N TYR A 10 -37.98 11.88 -19.86
CA TYR A 10 -39.08 10.98 -19.52
C TYR A 10 -39.83 11.37 -18.24
N TRP A 11 -39.19 12.06 -17.29
CA TRP A 11 -39.86 12.58 -16.09
C TRP A 11 -40.95 13.62 -16.38
N LEU A 12 -40.92 14.26 -17.55
CA LEU A 12 -41.97 15.20 -17.98
C LEU A 12 -43.30 14.49 -18.25
N LEU A 13 -43.31 13.19 -18.55
CA LEU A 13 -44.55 12.40 -18.65
C LEU A 13 -45.31 12.38 -17.31
N GLY A 14 -44.61 12.55 -16.18
CA GLY A 14 -45.22 12.69 -14.86
C GLY A 14 -46.17 13.90 -14.74
N LEU A 15 -46.05 14.92 -15.59
CA LEU A 15 -46.97 16.06 -15.60
C LEU A 15 -48.40 15.65 -15.99
N LEU A 16 -48.58 14.56 -16.75
CA LEU A 16 -49.90 14.04 -17.13
C LEU A 16 -50.67 13.48 -15.92
N VAL A 17 -50.00 13.18 -14.81
CA VAL A 17 -50.66 12.71 -13.58
C VAL A 17 -51.58 13.78 -12.98
N VAL A 18 -51.22 15.07 -13.12
CA VAL A 18 -52.00 16.18 -12.56
C VAL A 18 -53.40 16.31 -13.20
N PRO A 19 -53.56 16.42 -14.54
CA PRO A 19 -54.88 16.51 -15.16
C PRO A 19 -55.70 15.23 -14.95
N VAL A 20 -55.08 14.05 -14.94
CA VAL A 20 -55.77 12.78 -14.63
C VAL A 20 -56.31 12.78 -13.19
N ALA A 21 -55.50 13.19 -12.21
CA ALA A 21 -55.93 13.29 -10.82
C ALA A 21 -57.05 14.33 -10.62
N LEU A 22 -57.00 15.47 -11.33
CA LEU A 22 -58.06 16.49 -11.31
C LEU A 22 -59.37 15.98 -11.95
N ALA A 23 -59.28 15.28 -13.09
CA ALA A 23 -60.44 14.68 -13.76
C ALA A 23 -61.13 13.63 -12.88
N LEU A 24 -60.35 12.73 -12.27
CA LEU A 24 -60.85 11.73 -11.32
C LEU A 24 -61.50 12.40 -10.10
N ASN A 25 -60.86 13.40 -9.49
CA ASN A 25 -61.41 14.14 -8.34
C ASN A 25 -62.74 14.83 -8.68
N SER A 26 -62.86 15.42 -9.88
CA SER A 26 -64.12 16.01 -10.36
C SER A 26 -65.24 14.97 -10.48
N GLN A 27 -64.95 13.79 -11.06
CA GLN A 27 -65.92 12.70 -11.18
C GLN A 27 -66.34 12.10 -9.83
N TYR A 28 -65.43 12.01 -8.85
CA TYR A 28 -65.78 11.56 -7.50
C TYR A 28 -66.61 12.59 -6.72
N ARG A 29 -66.39 13.89 -6.95
CA ARG A 29 -67.20 14.97 -6.35
C ARG A 29 -68.61 15.00 -6.91
N THR A 30 -68.79 14.83 -8.22
CA THR A 30 -70.12 14.77 -8.84
C THR A 30 -70.92 13.56 -8.38
N LYS A 31 -70.27 12.40 -8.19
CA LYS A 31 -70.91 11.20 -7.62
C LYS A 31 -71.30 11.34 -6.13
N LYS A 32 -70.49 12.01 -5.30
CA LYS A 32 -70.84 12.26 -3.88
C LYS A 32 -71.89 13.37 -3.69
N SER A 33 -72.17 14.17 -4.71
CA SER A 33 -73.18 15.25 -4.67
C SER A 33 -74.62 14.75 -4.83
N SER A 34 -74.88 13.45 -4.98
CA SER A 34 -76.21 12.93 -5.33
C SER A 34 -77.20 12.78 -4.17
N LEU A 35 -76.83 13.18 -2.94
CA LEU A 35 -77.70 12.97 -1.75
C LEU A 35 -78.47 14.23 -1.33
N ILE A 36 -78.15 15.42 -1.87
CA ILE A 36 -78.84 16.68 -1.52
C ILE A 36 -78.95 17.55 -2.79
N ALA A 37 -80.15 18.07 -3.07
CA ALA A 37 -80.35 18.99 -4.20
C ALA A 37 -79.53 20.29 -4.02
N PRO A 38 -78.85 20.81 -5.06
CA PRO A 38 -77.90 21.93 -4.94
C PRO A 38 -78.48 23.21 -4.32
N HIS A 39 -79.78 23.47 -4.51
CA HIS A 39 -80.47 24.63 -3.95
C HIS A 39 -80.69 24.53 -2.44
N LEU A 40 -80.88 23.30 -1.91
CA LEU A 40 -81.07 23.01 -0.48
C LEU A 40 -79.74 23.07 0.28
N ALA A 41 -78.66 22.57 -0.30
CA ALA A 41 -77.32 22.62 0.30
C ALA A 41 -76.82 24.06 0.54
N LYS A 42 -77.20 25.00 -0.34
CA LYS A 42 -76.82 26.42 -0.23
C LYS A 42 -77.56 27.14 0.91
N MET A 43 -78.81 26.75 1.21
CA MET A 43 -79.59 27.29 2.33
C MET A 43 -79.18 26.71 3.70
N LEU A 44 -78.63 25.49 3.74
CA LEU A 44 -78.09 24.84 4.94
C LEU A 44 -76.67 25.32 5.33
N GLY A 45 -76.13 26.34 4.66
CA GLY A 45 -74.79 26.88 4.94
C GLY A 45 -73.62 26.01 4.46
N HIS A 46 -73.89 24.90 3.76
CA HIS A 46 -72.86 24.07 3.14
C HIS A 46 -72.32 24.73 1.86
N SER A 47 -71.50 25.76 2.02
CA SER A 47 -70.62 26.22 0.94
C SER A 47 -69.54 25.15 0.72
N VAL A 48 -69.52 24.55 -0.47
CA VAL A 48 -68.44 23.63 -0.89
C VAL A 48 -67.17 24.47 -1.03
N LYS A 49 -66.45 24.71 0.07
CA LYS A 49 -65.17 25.42 0.04
C LYS A 49 -64.19 24.57 -0.76
N THR A 50 -63.83 25.04 -1.96
CA THR A 50 -62.79 24.42 -2.78
C THR A 50 -61.48 24.49 -2.02
N LYS A 51 -61.02 23.35 -1.48
CA LYS A 51 -59.74 23.28 -0.78
C LYS A 51 -58.59 23.55 -1.77
N HIS A 52 -58.00 24.74 -1.71
CA HIS A 52 -56.89 25.18 -2.58
C HIS A 52 -55.60 24.34 -2.42
N TYR A 53 -55.53 23.46 -1.43
CA TYR A 53 -54.40 22.55 -1.23
C TYR A 53 -54.11 21.67 -2.46
N PHE A 54 -55.13 21.26 -3.24
CA PHE A 54 -54.90 20.48 -4.46
C PHE A 54 -54.11 21.25 -5.54
N ALA A 55 -54.28 22.58 -5.61
CA ALA A 55 -53.51 23.41 -6.54
C ALA A 55 -52.05 23.52 -6.09
N VAL A 56 -51.81 23.71 -4.79
CA VAL A 56 -50.45 23.75 -4.20
C VAL A 56 -49.71 22.43 -4.45
N TRP A 57 -50.39 21.29 -4.24
CA TRP A 57 -49.82 19.97 -4.50
C TRP A 57 -49.57 19.68 -5.98
N GLY A 58 -50.46 20.15 -6.86
CA GLY A 58 -50.27 20.04 -8.31
C GLY A 58 -49.06 20.83 -8.81
N VAL A 59 -48.85 22.05 -8.29
CA VAL A 59 -47.68 22.87 -8.60
C VAL A 59 -46.40 22.23 -8.05
N ALA A 60 -46.42 21.74 -6.81
CA ALA A 60 -45.28 21.04 -6.22
C ALA A 60 -44.89 19.79 -7.03
N TRP A 61 -45.86 19.01 -7.49
CA TRP A 61 -45.63 17.86 -8.36
C TRP A 61 -45.00 18.26 -9.69
N ALA A 62 -45.49 19.33 -10.32
CA ALA A 62 -44.92 19.84 -11.57
C ALA A 62 -43.46 20.28 -11.40
N VAL A 63 -43.15 20.99 -10.31
CA VAL A 63 -41.77 21.38 -9.96
C VAL A 63 -40.88 20.16 -9.75
N ALA A 64 -41.39 19.11 -9.10
CA ALA A 64 -40.65 17.86 -8.89
C ALA A 64 -40.35 17.12 -10.20
N CYS A 65 -41.30 17.04 -11.13
CA CYS A 65 -41.08 16.46 -12.46
C CYS A 65 -40.00 17.22 -13.24
N ILE A 66 -39.99 18.56 -13.17
CA ILE A 66 -38.96 19.37 -13.83
C ILE A 66 -37.60 19.19 -13.15
N ALA A 67 -37.54 19.13 -11.81
CA ALA A 67 -36.31 18.87 -11.07
C ALA A 67 -35.69 17.51 -11.43
N LEU A 68 -36.52 16.46 -11.52
CA LEU A 68 -36.10 15.12 -11.89
C LEU A 68 -35.73 14.98 -13.37
N ALA A 69 -36.38 15.75 -14.25
CA ALA A 69 -36.00 15.83 -15.66
C ALA A 69 -34.59 16.41 -15.85
N GLY A 70 -34.07 17.09 -14.83
CA GLY A 70 -32.68 17.51 -14.74
C GLY A 70 -32.30 18.55 -15.80
N PRO A 71 -32.84 19.77 -15.71
CA PRO A 71 -32.52 20.83 -16.66
C PRO A 71 -31.03 21.20 -16.55
N SER A 72 -30.34 21.24 -17.67
CA SER A 72 -28.90 21.50 -17.72
C SER A 72 -28.58 22.68 -18.65
N TRP A 73 -27.80 23.63 -18.13
CA TRP A 73 -27.31 24.83 -18.84
C TRP A 73 -25.77 24.94 -18.82
N GLN A 74 -25.09 23.97 -18.19
CA GLN A 74 -23.65 24.00 -17.97
C GLN A 74 -23.04 22.64 -18.30
N THR A 75 -22.02 22.65 -19.15
CA THR A 75 -21.12 21.52 -19.36
C THR A 75 -19.91 21.70 -18.46
N ASN A 76 -19.54 20.64 -17.74
CA ASN A 76 -18.31 20.60 -16.97
C ASN A 76 -17.31 19.74 -17.74
N THR A 77 -16.37 20.40 -18.43
CA THR A 77 -15.22 19.77 -19.04
C THR A 77 -14.21 19.50 -17.93
N ARG A 78 -14.22 18.28 -17.38
CA ARG A 78 -13.14 17.86 -16.49
C ARG A 78 -11.95 17.48 -17.37
N PRO A 79 -10.80 18.18 -17.31
CA PRO A 79 -9.59 17.64 -17.90
C PRO A 79 -9.25 16.37 -17.11
N SER A 80 -9.49 15.20 -17.69
CA SER A 80 -8.90 13.97 -17.19
C SER A 80 -7.43 14.01 -17.58
N PHE A 81 -6.60 14.56 -16.71
CA PHE A 81 -5.17 14.33 -16.78
C PHE A 81 -4.95 12.86 -16.42
N GLU A 82 -4.97 11.96 -17.41
CA GLU A 82 -4.24 10.71 -17.22
C GLU A 82 -2.76 11.07 -17.36
N LEU A 83 -2.08 11.18 -16.22
CA LEU A 83 -0.62 11.11 -16.14
C LEU A 83 -0.22 9.71 -16.63
N SER A 84 -0.20 9.54 -17.95
CA SER A 84 0.08 8.27 -18.63
C SER A 84 1.58 8.02 -18.62
N GLN A 85 2.08 7.68 -17.44
CA GLN A 85 3.47 7.28 -17.23
C GLN A 85 3.61 5.82 -17.64
N ASN A 86 3.92 5.59 -18.91
CA ASN A 86 4.14 4.25 -19.43
C ASN A 86 5.60 3.85 -19.21
N ARG A 87 5.80 2.73 -18.53
CA ARG A 87 7.12 2.20 -18.24
C ARG A 87 7.19 0.70 -18.49
N VAL A 88 8.36 0.19 -18.83
CA VAL A 88 8.62 -1.25 -18.94
C VAL A 88 9.77 -1.59 -18.02
N LEU A 89 9.51 -2.43 -17.03
CA LEU A 89 10.51 -3.01 -16.16
C LEU A 89 11.17 -4.20 -16.87
N VAL A 90 12.47 -4.10 -17.10
CA VAL A 90 13.27 -5.12 -17.78
C VAL A 90 14.22 -5.76 -16.78
N LEU A 91 14.10 -7.06 -16.58
CA LEU A 91 14.88 -7.81 -15.60
C LEU A 91 15.81 -8.81 -16.30
N ASP A 92 17.10 -8.74 -15.97
CA ASP A 92 18.09 -9.72 -16.41
C ASP A 92 17.90 -11.05 -15.66
N MET A 93 17.73 -12.12 -16.42
CA MET A 93 17.57 -13.50 -15.97
C MET A 93 18.68 -14.40 -16.53
N SER A 94 19.86 -13.84 -16.81
CA SER A 94 21.06 -14.60 -17.15
C SER A 94 21.63 -15.32 -15.92
N ARG A 95 22.48 -16.34 -16.15
CA ARG A 95 23.10 -17.12 -15.06
C ARG A 95 24.04 -16.30 -14.19
N SER A 96 24.58 -15.18 -14.67
CA SER A 96 25.44 -14.30 -13.86
C SER A 96 24.69 -13.66 -12.69
N MET A 97 23.36 -13.60 -12.77
CA MET A 97 22.51 -13.16 -11.66
C MET A 97 22.54 -14.11 -10.45
N TYR A 98 23.10 -15.32 -10.56
CA TYR A 98 23.37 -16.17 -9.41
C TYR A 98 24.67 -15.84 -8.65
N ALA A 99 25.47 -14.86 -9.12
CA ALA A 99 26.65 -14.42 -8.40
C ALA A 99 26.30 -13.80 -7.03
N THR A 100 27.22 -13.97 -6.08
CA THR A 100 27.01 -13.69 -4.64
C THR A 100 27.81 -12.48 -4.13
N ASP A 101 28.30 -11.63 -5.03
CA ASP A 101 28.98 -10.38 -4.65
C ASP A 101 28.03 -9.35 -4.01
N VAL A 102 26.73 -9.47 -4.26
CA VAL A 102 25.69 -8.80 -3.48
C VAL A 102 24.85 -9.86 -2.76
N LYS A 103 24.83 -9.83 -1.43
CA LYS A 103 24.13 -10.85 -0.62
C LYS A 103 22.60 -10.70 -0.74
N PRO A 104 21.83 -11.80 -0.80
CA PRO A 104 22.30 -13.19 -0.85
C PRO A 104 22.85 -13.57 -2.24
N ASN A 105 22.22 -13.11 -3.32
CA ASN A 105 22.74 -13.12 -4.68
C ASN A 105 22.10 -11.99 -5.51
N ARG A 106 22.66 -11.71 -6.69
CA ARG A 106 22.18 -10.64 -7.59
C ARG A 106 20.71 -10.81 -7.98
N LEU A 107 20.24 -12.03 -8.26
CA LEU A 107 18.85 -12.33 -8.62
C LEU A 107 17.88 -11.98 -7.49
N SER A 108 18.19 -12.38 -6.26
CA SER A 108 17.32 -12.08 -5.12
C SER A 108 17.27 -10.58 -4.85
N GLN A 109 18.42 -9.90 -4.95
CA GLN A 109 18.46 -8.45 -4.84
C GLN A 109 17.68 -7.75 -5.96
N THR A 110 17.77 -8.25 -7.18
CA THR A 110 16.99 -7.75 -8.32
C THR A 110 15.49 -7.88 -8.07
N ARG A 111 15.02 -9.04 -7.59
CA ARG A 111 13.62 -9.23 -7.21
C ARG A 111 13.20 -8.28 -6.09
N TYR A 112 13.98 -8.15 -5.02
CA TYR A 112 13.66 -7.23 -3.93
C TYR A 112 13.60 -5.77 -4.38
N LYS A 113 14.58 -5.31 -5.16
CA LYS A 113 14.61 -3.93 -5.69
C LYS A 113 13.46 -3.68 -6.66
N ALA A 114 13.11 -4.66 -7.50
CA ALA A 114 11.95 -4.60 -8.38
C ALA A 114 10.63 -4.51 -7.59
N LEU A 115 10.46 -5.36 -6.56
CA LEU A 115 9.29 -5.34 -5.67
C LEU A 115 9.20 -4.02 -4.88
N ASP A 116 10.33 -3.42 -4.50
CA ASP A 116 10.37 -2.11 -3.82
C ASP A 116 10.08 -0.94 -4.78
N LEU A 117 10.29 -1.10 -6.08
CA LEU A 117 9.95 -0.09 -7.10
C LEU A 117 8.45 -0.01 -7.32
N LEU A 118 7.75 -1.16 -7.41
CA LEU A 118 6.34 -1.22 -7.80
C LEU A 118 5.41 -0.32 -6.94
N PRO A 119 5.46 -0.32 -5.60
CA PRO A 119 4.62 0.54 -4.76
C PRO A 119 4.90 2.05 -4.91
N LYS A 120 6.08 2.41 -5.45
CA LYS A 120 6.46 3.82 -5.66
C LYS A 120 5.90 4.37 -6.98
N TRP A 121 5.45 3.50 -7.88
CA TRP A 121 4.79 3.85 -9.13
C TRP A 121 3.27 3.83 -8.96
N LYS A 122 2.74 4.90 -8.36
CA LYS A 122 1.31 5.02 -8.05
C LYS A 122 0.43 5.30 -9.27
N GLU A 123 1.01 5.81 -10.34
CA GLU A 123 0.31 6.27 -11.54
C GLU A 123 0.97 5.74 -12.81
N GLY A 124 0.16 5.59 -13.87
CA GLY A 124 0.58 5.05 -15.16
C GLY A 124 0.59 3.52 -15.22
N SER A 125 1.07 3.00 -16.35
CA SER A 125 1.07 1.57 -16.65
C SER A 125 2.49 1.03 -16.70
N THR A 126 2.70 -0.15 -16.11
CA THR A 126 3.99 -0.84 -16.08
C THR A 126 3.88 -2.16 -16.83
N GLY A 127 4.73 -2.36 -17.82
CA GLY A 127 4.97 -3.65 -18.45
C GLY A 127 6.14 -4.37 -17.79
N LEU A 128 6.22 -5.68 -17.97
CA LEU A 128 7.30 -6.51 -17.44
C LEU A 128 7.91 -7.38 -18.54
N VAL A 129 9.23 -7.28 -18.68
CA VAL A 129 10.04 -8.08 -19.60
C VAL A 129 11.15 -8.76 -18.80
N ALA A 130 11.38 -10.03 -19.08
CA ALA A 130 12.57 -10.73 -18.63
C ALA A 130 13.42 -11.13 -19.84
N TYR A 131 14.74 -11.12 -19.70
CA TYR A 131 15.64 -11.51 -20.77
C TYR A 131 16.83 -12.32 -20.28
N ALA A 132 17.36 -13.14 -21.17
CA ALA A 132 18.62 -13.86 -21.04
C ALA A 132 19.24 -13.95 -22.44
N GLY A 133 19.34 -15.13 -23.05
CA GLY A 133 19.76 -15.24 -24.46
C GLY A 133 18.72 -14.66 -25.45
N ASP A 134 17.47 -14.56 -25.02
CA ASP A 134 16.36 -13.90 -25.72
C ASP A 134 15.44 -13.22 -24.69
N ALA A 135 14.47 -12.42 -25.14
CA ALA A 135 13.58 -11.66 -24.28
C ALA A 135 12.10 -12.01 -24.45
N TYR A 136 11.34 -11.91 -23.36
CA TYR A 136 9.92 -12.26 -23.34
C TYR A 136 9.10 -11.25 -22.55
N THR A 137 7.94 -10.91 -23.10
CA THR A 137 6.90 -10.15 -22.38
C THR A 137 6.23 -11.06 -21.35
N LEU A 138 6.44 -10.77 -20.07
CA LEU A 138 5.78 -11.47 -18.98
C LEU A 138 4.45 -10.83 -18.61
N SER A 139 4.37 -9.51 -18.74
CA SER A 139 3.12 -8.76 -18.59
C SER A 139 3.12 -7.57 -19.56
N PRO A 140 2.06 -7.38 -20.37
CA PRO A 140 1.87 -6.14 -21.11
C PRO A 140 1.64 -4.97 -20.14
N LEU A 141 1.60 -3.74 -20.67
CA LEU A 141 1.36 -2.53 -19.87
C LEU A 141 0.07 -2.67 -19.04
N THR A 142 0.20 -2.66 -17.72
CA THR A 142 -0.91 -2.78 -16.77
C THR A 142 -0.74 -1.82 -15.60
N THR A 143 -1.85 -1.42 -14.97
CA THR A 143 -1.85 -0.66 -13.72
C THR A 143 -1.82 -1.57 -12.49
N ASP A 144 -1.97 -2.89 -12.67
CA ASP A 144 -2.00 -3.86 -11.57
C ASP A 144 -0.58 -4.26 -11.13
N SER A 145 -0.03 -3.52 -10.17
CA SER A 145 1.25 -3.83 -9.55
C SER A 145 1.27 -5.14 -8.78
N SER A 146 0.11 -5.63 -8.31
CA SER A 146 0.05 -6.86 -7.51
C SER A 146 0.28 -8.10 -8.36
N THR A 147 -0.27 -8.12 -9.58
CA THR A 147 0.02 -9.16 -10.57
C THR A 147 1.50 -9.15 -10.96
N LEU A 148 2.11 -7.98 -11.16
CA LEU A 148 3.54 -7.87 -11.46
C LEU A 148 4.40 -8.42 -10.31
N ALA A 149 4.05 -8.11 -9.07
CA ALA A 149 4.77 -8.61 -7.89
C ALA A 149 4.76 -10.14 -7.83
N GLY A 150 3.60 -10.78 -8.03
CA GLY A 150 3.49 -12.24 -8.03
C GLY A 150 4.31 -12.92 -9.14
N ILE A 151 4.45 -12.29 -10.31
CA ILE A 151 5.34 -12.78 -11.37
C ILE A 151 6.79 -12.65 -10.94
N ILE A 152 7.21 -11.47 -10.47
CA ILE A 152 8.60 -11.16 -10.10
C ILE A 152 9.13 -12.10 -9.01
N GLU A 153 8.31 -12.43 -8.01
CA GLU A 153 8.69 -13.34 -6.92
C GLU A 153 9.16 -14.70 -7.43
N ASN A 154 8.58 -15.20 -8.53
CA ASN A 154 8.84 -16.52 -9.08
C ASN A 154 9.84 -16.52 -10.24
N LEU A 155 10.42 -15.37 -10.60
CA LEU A 155 11.39 -15.31 -11.69
C LEU A 155 12.73 -15.97 -11.33
N SER A 156 13.24 -16.76 -12.26
CA SER A 156 14.56 -17.36 -12.18
C SER A 156 15.18 -17.53 -13.58
N PRO A 157 16.52 -17.56 -13.68
CA PRO A 157 17.24 -17.92 -14.91
C PRO A 157 16.88 -19.29 -15.51
N GLU A 158 16.31 -20.19 -14.72
CA GLU A 158 15.92 -21.53 -15.19
C GLU A 158 14.63 -21.52 -16.01
N LEU A 159 13.78 -20.50 -15.83
CA LEU A 159 12.58 -20.31 -16.63
C LEU A 159 12.89 -19.82 -18.05
N MET A 160 14.11 -19.32 -18.30
CA MET A 160 14.50 -18.75 -19.58
C MET A 160 14.85 -19.85 -20.59
N PRO A 161 14.17 -19.91 -21.76
CA PRO A 161 14.42 -20.95 -22.77
C PRO A 161 15.85 -20.93 -23.32
N TYR A 162 16.38 -19.75 -23.59
CA TYR A 162 17.72 -19.55 -24.11
C TYR A 162 18.61 -18.89 -23.07
N GLN A 163 19.74 -19.54 -22.79
CA GLN A 163 20.74 -19.06 -21.84
C GLN A 163 21.67 -18.06 -22.53
N GLY A 164 22.08 -17.02 -21.81
CA GLY A 164 22.93 -15.93 -22.33
C GLY A 164 22.50 -14.58 -21.77
N SER A 165 23.00 -13.51 -22.39
CA SER A 165 22.53 -12.13 -22.23
C SER A 165 22.32 -11.55 -23.63
N ASN A 166 21.21 -10.84 -23.82
CA ASN A 166 20.81 -10.20 -25.06
C ASN A 166 19.89 -9.02 -24.75
N LEU A 167 20.47 -7.97 -24.17
CA LEU A 167 19.75 -6.74 -23.87
C LEU A 167 19.05 -6.11 -25.10
N PRO A 168 19.62 -6.14 -26.33
CA PRO A 168 18.93 -5.62 -27.51
C PRO A 168 17.56 -6.25 -27.76
N SER A 169 17.41 -7.57 -27.60
CA SER A 169 16.11 -8.25 -27.73
C SER A 169 15.10 -7.76 -26.68
N ALA A 170 15.57 -7.49 -25.46
CA ALA A 170 14.73 -6.95 -24.39
C ALA A 170 14.25 -5.53 -24.68
N ILE A 171 15.13 -4.68 -25.20
CA ILE A 171 14.78 -3.32 -25.63
C ILE A 171 13.81 -3.35 -26.80
N GLU A 172 14.03 -4.20 -27.81
CA GLU A 172 13.10 -4.38 -28.92
C GLU A 172 11.70 -4.81 -28.42
N THR A 173 11.66 -5.77 -27.50
CA THR A 173 10.42 -6.24 -26.86
C THR A 173 9.71 -5.11 -26.11
N ALA A 174 10.44 -4.31 -25.32
CA ALA A 174 9.89 -3.16 -24.61
C ALA A 174 9.35 -2.07 -25.57
N VAL A 175 10.10 -1.76 -26.63
CA VAL A 175 9.67 -0.82 -27.68
C VAL A 175 8.40 -1.31 -28.39
N ASN A 176 8.31 -2.62 -28.66
CA ASN A 176 7.12 -3.22 -29.26
C ASN A 176 5.89 -3.10 -28.35
N GLN A 177 6.05 -3.27 -27.02
CA GLN A 177 4.95 -3.04 -26.07
C GLN A 177 4.44 -1.60 -26.10
N PHE A 178 5.35 -0.60 -26.11
CA PHE A 178 4.94 0.80 -26.23
C PHE A 178 4.21 1.06 -27.55
N THR A 179 4.72 0.52 -28.66
CA THR A 179 4.12 0.69 -29.99
C THR A 179 2.73 0.07 -30.07
N GLN A 180 2.55 -1.14 -29.52
CA GLN A 180 1.25 -1.84 -29.48
C GLN A 180 0.22 -1.12 -28.62
N ALA A 181 0.65 -0.46 -27.54
CA ALA A 181 -0.21 0.36 -26.70
C ALA A 181 -0.51 1.76 -27.28
N GLY A 182 0.01 2.10 -28.48
CA GLY A 182 -0.15 3.42 -29.08
C GLY A 182 0.63 4.52 -28.36
N VAL A 183 1.64 4.14 -27.58
CA VAL A 183 2.43 5.03 -26.73
C VAL A 183 3.71 5.43 -27.45
N SER A 184 3.89 6.72 -27.68
CA SER A 184 5.09 7.28 -28.36
C SER A 184 6.22 7.64 -27.42
N GLN A 185 5.96 7.69 -26.10
CA GLN A 185 6.92 8.08 -25.07
C GLN A 185 6.87 7.12 -23.87
N GLY A 186 8.03 6.76 -23.33
CA GLY A 186 8.06 5.84 -22.19
C GLY A 186 9.44 5.69 -21.55
N ASP A 187 9.46 5.03 -20.40
CA ASP A 187 10.68 4.72 -19.66
C ASP A 187 10.93 3.22 -19.62
N ILE A 188 12.11 2.80 -20.02
CA ILE A 188 12.61 1.45 -19.77
C ILE A 188 13.40 1.50 -18.47
N VAL A 189 13.03 0.68 -17.49
CA VAL A 189 13.76 0.54 -16.22
C VAL A 189 14.46 -0.81 -16.26
N LEU A 190 15.78 -0.79 -16.49
CA LEU A 190 16.61 -1.96 -16.64
C LEU A 190 17.30 -2.31 -15.33
N LEU A 191 17.11 -3.54 -14.83
CA LEU A 191 17.91 -4.13 -13.76
C LEU A 191 18.78 -5.22 -14.38
N ALA A 192 20.08 -4.94 -14.50
CA ALA A 192 21.03 -5.79 -15.19
C ALA A 192 22.42 -5.75 -14.53
N ASP A 193 23.22 -6.78 -14.77
CA ASP A 193 24.54 -6.90 -14.18
C ASP A 193 25.70 -6.68 -15.14
N ASP A 194 25.51 -6.75 -16.45
CA ASP A 194 26.54 -6.48 -17.44
C ASP A 194 25.95 -5.97 -18.77
N LEU A 195 26.82 -5.39 -19.61
CA LEU A 195 26.48 -5.01 -20.98
C LEU A 195 27.74 -4.95 -21.85
N ASP A 196 27.80 -5.74 -22.92
CA ASP A 196 28.94 -5.69 -23.84
C ASP A 196 28.83 -4.55 -24.87
N ASP A 197 29.94 -4.26 -25.58
CA ASP A 197 30.01 -3.14 -26.54
C ASP A 197 29.11 -3.36 -27.77
N THR A 198 28.87 -4.61 -28.16
CA THR A 198 28.03 -4.96 -29.31
C THR A 198 26.55 -4.82 -28.97
N GLU A 199 26.16 -5.30 -27.78
CA GLU A 199 24.82 -5.13 -27.21
C GLU A 199 24.51 -3.66 -26.98
N LEU A 200 25.45 -2.89 -26.44
CA LEU A 200 25.30 -1.44 -26.25
C LEU A 200 25.01 -0.73 -27.58
N SER A 201 25.81 -0.99 -28.61
CA SER A 201 25.66 -0.35 -29.92
C SER A 201 24.32 -0.68 -30.58
N ARG A 202 23.88 -1.95 -30.48
CA ARG A 202 22.58 -2.38 -31.01
C ARG A 202 21.41 -1.80 -30.22
N SER A 203 21.52 -1.76 -28.90
CA SER A 203 20.53 -1.16 -27.99
C SER A 203 20.28 0.31 -28.30
N LEU A 204 21.35 1.08 -28.50
CA LEU A 204 21.26 2.49 -28.86
C LEU A 204 20.67 2.70 -30.25
N ALA A 205 21.01 1.83 -31.22
CA ALA A 205 20.44 1.88 -32.56
C ALA A 205 18.91 1.65 -32.55
N LEU A 206 18.40 0.75 -31.70
CA LEU A 206 16.97 0.49 -31.55
C LEU A 206 16.20 1.67 -30.95
N LEU A 207 16.85 2.46 -30.11
CA LEU A 207 16.25 3.61 -29.42
C LEU A 207 16.42 4.93 -30.18
N ASN A 208 17.30 4.96 -31.20
CA ASN A 208 17.57 6.15 -31.97
C ASN A 208 16.29 6.67 -32.66
N GLY A 209 16.01 7.97 -32.47
CA GLY A 209 14.80 8.62 -33.00
C GLY A 209 13.50 8.31 -32.26
N LYS A 210 13.53 7.54 -31.16
CA LYS A 210 12.36 7.27 -30.30
C LYS A 210 12.43 8.12 -29.03
N ASN A 211 11.27 8.53 -28.50
CA ASN A 211 11.18 9.26 -27.23
C ASN A 211 11.13 8.29 -26.03
N ILE A 212 12.08 7.37 -25.97
CA ILE A 212 12.16 6.33 -24.94
C ILE A 212 13.49 6.46 -24.23
N ARG A 213 13.45 6.62 -22.90
CA ARG A 213 14.66 6.69 -22.08
C ARG A 213 14.92 5.35 -21.41
N VAL A 214 16.18 5.04 -21.15
CA VAL A 214 16.57 3.83 -20.40
C VAL A 214 17.22 4.25 -19.09
N SER A 215 16.54 3.98 -17.98
CA SER A 215 17.12 4.10 -16.64
C SER A 215 17.65 2.75 -16.20
N VAL A 216 18.88 2.71 -15.69
CA VAL A 216 19.59 1.47 -15.37
C VAL A 216 19.90 1.41 -13.88
N LEU A 217 19.42 0.36 -13.23
CA LEU A 217 19.88 -0.06 -11.91
C LEU A 217 20.90 -1.19 -12.10
N ALA A 218 22.18 -0.86 -11.94
CA ALA A 218 23.24 -1.84 -12.15
C ALA A 218 23.40 -2.74 -10.91
N ILE A 219 23.32 -4.05 -11.12
CA ILE A 219 23.41 -5.06 -10.06
C ILE A 219 24.81 -5.70 -10.11
N GLY A 220 25.50 -5.75 -8.98
CA GLY A 220 26.82 -6.40 -8.90
C GLY A 220 27.98 -5.42 -8.81
N THR A 221 29.18 -5.98 -8.84
CA THR A 221 30.44 -5.28 -8.54
C THR A 221 31.47 -5.50 -9.65
N ALA A 222 32.39 -4.56 -9.80
CA ALA A 222 33.51 -4.68 -10.75
C ALA A 222 34.49 -5.81 -10.40
N THR A 223 34.63 -6.13 -9.10
CA THR A 223 35.42 -7.27 -8.62
C THR A 223 34.79 -8.60 -9.02
N GLY A 224 33.45 -8.66 -8.98
CA GLY A 224 32.67 -9.83 -9.31
C GLY A 224 32.71 -10.93 -8.25
N ALA A 225 31.97 -12.00 -8.49
CA ALA A 225 31.97 -13.21 -7.67
C ALA A 225 31.74 -14.47 -8.52
N PRO A 226 32.16 -15.66 -8.02
CA PRO A 226 31.77 -16.93 -8.62
C PRO A 226 30.25 -17.08 -8.71
N ILE A 227 29.78 -17.69 -9.80
CA ILE A 227 28.37 -18.00 -10.00
C ILE A 227 28.04 -19.33 -9.28
N ALA A 228 27.21 -19.26 -8.24
CA ALA A 228 26.74 -20.43 -7.50
C ALA A 228 25.35 -20.85 -7.98
N LEU A 229 25.25 -21.99 -8.68
CA LEU A 229 23.99 -22.50 -9.20
C LEU A 229 23.07 -22.97 -8.06
N PRO A 230 21.76 -23.14 -8.30
CA PRO A 230 20.80 -23.56 -7.27
C PRO A 230 21.10 -24.92 -6.63
N ASP A 231 21.85 -25.79 -7.31
CA ASP A 231 22.34 -27.07 -6.79
C ASP A 231 23.55 -26.93 -5.84
N GLY A 232 24.03 -25.70 -5.61
CA GLY A 232 25.21 -25.39 -4.80
C GLY A 232 26.53 -25.54 -5.53
N SER A 233 26.53 -26.00 -6.79
CA SER A 233 27.73 -26.12 -7.60
C SER A 233 28.17 -24.76 -8.15
N LEU A 234 29.48 -24.60 -8.35
CA LEU A 234 30.01 -23.42 -9.03
C LEU A 234 29.97 -23.62 -10.53
N MET A 235 29.46 -22.63 -11.26
CA MET A 235 29.44 -22.67 -12.72
C MET A 235 30.87 -22.74 -13.25
N LYS A 236 31.13 -23.71 -14.14
CA LYS A 236 32.43 -23.91 -14.78
C LYS A 236 32.35 -23.61 -16.27
N ASN A 237 33.44 -23.09 -16.82
CA ASN A 237 33.59 -22.92 -18.25
C ASN A 237 33.91 -24.29 -18.93
N ARG A 238 34.01 -24.30 -20.26
CA ARG A 238 34.37 -25.52 -21.03
C ARG A 238 35.74 -26.12 -20.67
N GLN A 239 36.61 -25.35 -20.01
CA GLN A 239 37.94 -25.76 -19.57
C GLN A 239 37.95 -26.26 -18.11
N GLY A 240 36.80 -26.27 -17.42
CA GLY A 240 36.66 -26.72 -16.04
C GLY A 240 36.98 -25.66 -14.96
N ASN A 241 37.30 -24.42 -15.36
CA ASN A 241 37.57 -23.32 -14.45
C ASN A 241 36.27 -22.65 -14.00
N THR A 242 36.21 -22.23 -12.73
CA THR A 242 35.07 -21.50 -12.18
C THR A 242 34.87 -20.17 -12.90
N VAL A 243 33.64 -19.89 -13.31
CA VAL A 243 33.23 -18.64 -13.95
C VAL A 243 32.98 -17.59 -12.87
N VAL A 244 33.62 -16.42 -13.01
CA VAL A 244 33.43 -15.25 -12.15
C VAL A 244 32.68 -14.19 -12.94
N ALA A 245 31.49 -13.81 -12.47
CA ALA A 245 30.68 -12.76 -13.08
C ALA A 245 31.18 -11.39 -12.62
N LYS A 246 31.61 -10.54 -13.54
CA LYS A 246 32.03 -9.17 -13.28
C LYS A 246 31.06 -8.22 -13.96
N THR A 247 30.81 -7.08 -13.34
CA THR A 247 29.87 -6.08 -13.86
C THR A 247 30.61 -4.95 -14.55
N ASN A 248 30.35 -4.73 -15.85
CA ASN A 248 30.86 -3.57 -16.58
C ASN A 248 29.94 -2.35 -16.42
N LEU A 249 30.16 -1.59 -15.34
CA LEU A 249 29.37 -0.39 -15.04
C LEU A 249 29.47 0.69 -16.14
N LYS A 250 30.56 0.72 -16.91
CA LYS A 250 30.82 1.78 -17.89
C LYS A 250 29.79 1.77 -19.03
N ASN A 251 29.48 0.59 -19.55
CA ASN A 251 28.56 0.44 -20.69
C ASN A 251 27.10 0.68 -20.27
N LEU A 252 26.72 0.18 -19.11
CA LEU A 252 25.42 0.46 -18.49
C LEU A 252 25.22 1.97 -18.24
N GLN A 253 26.24 2.65 -17.73
CA GLN A 253 26.20 4.10 -17.55
C GLN A 253 26.10 4.85 -18.88
N LYS A 254 26.83 4.41 -19.90
CA LYS A 254 26.79 5.00 -21.25
C LYS A 254 25.40 4.86 -21.88
N LEU A 255 24.78 3.68 -21.77
CA LEU A 255 23.42 3.44 -22.27
C LEU A 255 22.40 4.41 -21.64
N ALA A 256 22.43 4.53 -20.31
CA ALA A 256 21.50 5.43 -19.61
C ALA A 256 21.73 6.90 -20.01
N LYS A 257 22.99 7.33 -20.09
CA LYS A 257 23.33 8.71 -20.43
C LYS A 257 22.92 9.09 -21.84
N GLU A 258 23.18 8.24 -22.84
CA GLU A 258 22.87 8.52 -24.24
C GLU A 258 21.37 8.49 -24.54
N THR A 259 20.60 7.72 -23.77
CA THR A 259 19.13 7.68 -23.87
C THR A 259 18.44 8.73 -22.99
N GLY A 260 19.21 9.54 -22.24
CA GLY A 260 18.67 10.56 -21.33
C GLY A 260 18.01 10.01 -20.06
N GLY A 261 18.25 8.74 -19.72
CA GLY A 261 17.80 8.12 -18.48
C GLY A 261 18.78 8.26 -17.32
N LEU A 262 18.47 7.60 -16.19
CA LEU A 262 19.28 7.65 -14.98
C LEU A 262 20.08 6.35 -14.79
N PHE A 263 21.38 6.46 -14.48
CA PHE A 263 22.20 5.33 -14.05
C PHE A 263 22.37 5.34 -12.52
N VAL A 264 22.08 4.23 -11.87
CA VAL A 264 22.29 4.05 -10.43
C VAL A 264 22.89 2.67 -10.14
N PRO A 265 24.09 2.58 -9.52
CA PRO A 265 24.59 1.30 -9.05
C PRO A 265 23.86 0.88 -7.77
N ILE A 266 23.66 -0.44 -7.60
CA ILE A 266 22.99 -1.01 -6.42
C ILE A 266 23.59 -0.50 -5.12
N GLN A 267 22.71 -0.14 -4.18
CA GLN A 267 23.09 0.33 -2.85
C GLN A 267 22.58 -0.63 -1.77
N HIS A 268 23.27 -0.65 -0.63
CA HIS A 268 22.85 -1.39 0.57
C HIS A 268 21.59 -0.78 1.22
N ASN A 269 21.21 0.44 0.84
CA ASN A 269 19.98 1.11 1.25
C ASN A 269 19.03 1.23 0.05
N ASN A 270 17.83 1.78 0.25
CA ASN A 270 16.82 1.92 -0.79
C ASN A 270 16.87 3.25 -1.57
N ARG A 271 17.96 4.02 -1.45
CA ARG A 271 18.11 5.28 -2.20
C ARG A 271 18.20 5.05 -3.71
N ASP A 272 18.72 3.91 -4.12
CA ASP A 272 18.77 3.50 -5.53
C ASP A 272 17.37 3.40 -6.14
N VAL A 273 16.48 2.66 -5.47
CA VAL A 273 15.06 2.54 -5.81
C VAL A 273 14.36 3.89 -5.78
N GLU A 274 14.60 4.71 -4.74
CA GLU A 274 14.00 6.05 -4.61
C GLU A 274 14.37 6.96 -5.77
N ASN A 275 15.64 6.99 -6.16
CA ASN A 275 16.12 7.84 -7.24
C ASN A 275 15.50 7.44 -8.60
N ILE A 276 15.43 6.14 -8.89
CA ILE A 276 14.80 5.67 -10.14
C ILE A 276 13.30 5.92 -10.13
N ALA A 277 12.61 5.64 -9.02
CA ALA A 277 11.18 5.91 -8.90
C ALA A 277 10.87 7.41 -9.03
N ALA A 278 11.65 8.28 -8.39
CA ALA A 278 11.49 9.73 -8.50
C ALA A 278 11.77 10.24 -9.91
N PHE A 279 12.80 9.71 -10.57
CA PHE A 279 13.12 10.08 -11.95
C PHE A 279 12.00 9.70 -12.91
N THR A 280 11.55 8.43 -12.85
CA THR A 280 10.47 7.89 -13.71
C THR A 280 9.09 8.48 -13.42
N ASN A 281 8.84 8.94 -12.19
CA ASN A 281 7.59 9.62 -11.84
C ASN A 281 7.54 11.11 -12.28
N ASN A 282 8.68 11.78 -12.43
CA ASN A 282 8.71 13.19 -12.87
C ASN A 282 8.93 13.33 -14.39
N ALA A 283 9.31 12.22 -15.00
CA ALA A 283 9.81 12.07 -16.35
C ALA A 283 8.83 12.53 -17.45
N SER A 284 7.52 12.43 -17.21
CA SER A 284 6.48 12.84 -18.16
C SER A 284 6.19 14.34 -18.14
N HIS A 285 6.68 15.09 -17.15
CA HIS A 285 6.54 16.55 -17.12
C HIS A 285 7.50 17.27 -18.09
N SER A 286 8.57 16.63 -18.55
CA SER A 286 9.64 17.31 -19.30
C SER A 286 9.64 17.13 -20.82
N LEU A 287 8.95 16.13 -21.38
CA LEU A 287 9.17 15.71 -22.79
C LEU A 287 7.93 15.59 -23.69
N GLY A 288 6.74 15.96 -23.22
CA GLY A 288 5.57 15.92 -24.11
C GLY A 288 4.25 15.83 -23.38
N ALA A 289 3.90 16.86 -22.61
CA ALA A 289 2.50 17.16 -22.37
C ALA A 289 1.89 17.70 -23.68
N LYS A 290 1.75 16.85 -24.70
CA LYS A 290 0.70 17.07 -25.70
C LYS A 290 -0.59 16.83 -24.94
N GLN A 291 -1.14 17.95 -24.48
CA GLN A 291 -2.48 18.09 -23.97
C GLN A 291 -3.42 17.27 -24.87
N SER A 292 -3.83 16.09 -24.40
CA SER A 292 -4.85 15.29 -25.04
C SER A 292 -6.18 15.99 -24.81
N ASP A 293 -6.43 17.04 -25.60
CA ASP A 293 -7.67 17.82 -25.62
C ASP A 293 -8.89 16.99 -26.06
N ASP A 294 -8.72 15.71 -26.42
CA ASP A 294 -9.70 14.90 -27.15
C ASP A 294 -10.55 13.93 -26.32
N VAL A 295 -10.35 13.81 -25.01
CA VAL A 295 -11.32 13.12 -24.14
C VAL A 295 -12.03 14.14 -23.25
N LYS A 296 -12.72 15.08 -23.89
CA LYS A 296 -13.74 15.91 -23.23
C LYS A 296 -14.93 15.02 -22.94
N THR A 297 -14.94 14.39 -21.78
CA THR A 297 -16.20 13.86 -21.23
C THR A 297 -17.04 15.06 -20.82
N ASP A 298 -17.93 15.48 -21.72
CA ASP A 298 -18.91 16.53 -21.46
C ASP A 298 -19.93 16.03 -20.41
N SER A 299 -19.53 16.07 -19.14
CA SER A 299 -20.46 15.84 -18.04
C SER A 299 -21.34 17.09 -17.88
N ARG A 300 -22.60 16.98 -18.29
CA ARG A 300 -23.60 18.04 -18.10
C ARG A 300 -24.03 18.07 -16.63
N LEU A 301 -24.04 19.25 -16.01
CA LEU A 301 -24.47 19.40 -14.63
C LEU A 301 -26.00 19.37 -14.54
N ASN A 302 -26.54 18.59 -13.59
CA ASN A 302 -27.97 18.57 -13.31
C ASN A 302 -28.36 19.82 -12.50
N GLY A 303 -28.99 20.80 -13.15
CA GLY A 303 -29.49 22.03 -12.52
C GLY A 303 -30.79 21.85 -11.75
N GLY A 304 -31.41 20.66 -11.76
CA GLY A 304 -32.63 20.34 -11.03
C GLY A 304 -32.51 20.52 -9.51
N PHE A 305 -31.29 20.47 -8.96
CA PHE A 305 -31.02 20.76 -7.56
C PHE A 305 -31.55 22.15 -7.11
N TRP A 306 -31.50 23.17 -7.97
CA TRP A 306 -32.01 24.51 -7.66
C TRP A 306 -33.52 24.57 -7.41
N LEU A 307 -34.25 23.54 -7.84
CA LEU A 307 -35.70 23.42 -7.63
C LEU A 307 -36.04 22.70 -6.32
N LEU A 308 -35.07 22.08 -5.63
CA LEU A 308 -35.29 21.41 -4.33
C LEU A 308 -35.73 22.38 -3.23
N PRO A 309 -35.14 23.59 -3.07
CA PRO A 309 -35.62 24.57 -2.09
C PRO A 309 -37.09 24.95 -2.30
N LEU A 310 -37.55 25.01 -3.56
CA LEU A 310 -38.96 25.31 -3.88
C LEU A 310 -39.90 24.18 -3.44
N LEU A 311 -39.43 22.92 -3.46
CA LEU A 311 -40.18 21.76 -2.96
C LEU A 311 -40.20 21.66 -1.43
N LEU A 312 -39.26 22.28 -0.72
CA LEU A 312 -39.24 22.29 0.74
C LEU A 312 -40.43 23.06 1.33
N PHE A 313 -40.93 24.11 0.68
CA PHE A 313 -42.10 24.88 1.16
C PHE A 313 -43.40 24.05 1.27
N PRO A 314 -43.85 23.34 0.23
CA PRO A 314 -45.00 22.46 0.35
C PRO A 314 -44.71 21.24 1.24
N ALA A 315 -43.47 20.71 1.22
CA ALA A 315 -43.08 19.63 2.12
C ALA A 315 -43.20 20.02 3.60
N ALA A 316 -42.83 21.25 3.98
CA ALA A 316 -43.01 21.79 5.33
C ALA A 316 -44.48 21.84 5.77
N LEU A 317 -45.42 21.98 4.82
CA LEU A 317 -46.87 21.93 5.11
C LEU A 317 -47.40 20.50 5.35
N LEU A 318 -46.66 19.46 4.95
CA LEU A 318 -46.97 18.05 5.30
C LEU A 318 -46.53 17.68 6.72
N PHE A 319 -45.60 18.44 7.29
CA PHE A 319 -45.11 18.21 8.64
C PHE A 319 -46.21 18.56 9.67
N ARG A 320 -47.01 17.55 10.00
CA ARG A 320 -47.96 17.57 11.12
C ARG A 320 -47.19 17.98 12.40
N ARG A 321 -47.77 18.93 13.16
CA ARG A 321 -47.20 19.53 14.39
C ARG A 321 -46.60 18.44 15.32
N GLY A 322 -45.26 18.38 15.41
CA GLY A 322 -44.54 17.50 16.36
C GLY A 322 -43.15 17.03 15.93
N MET A 323 -42.88 16.90 14.62
CA MET A 323 -41.63 16.28 14.13
C MET A 323 -40.36 17.14 14.29
N ILE A 324 -40.48 18.47 14.38
CA ILE A 324 -39.33 19.37 14.63
C ILE A 324 -38.65 19.03 15.97
N TRP A 325 -39.43 18.63 16.98
CA TRP A 325 -38.90 18.22 18.28
C TRP A 325 -38.12 16.90 18.22
N VAL A 326 -38.53 15.98 17.35
CA VAL A 326 -37.81 14.71 17.12
C VAL A 326 -36.47 14.95 16.45
N LEU A 327 -36.41 15.89 15.50
CA LEU A 327 -35.18 16.24 14.77
C LEU A 327 -34.17 16.95 15.68
N ILE A 328 -34.64 17.82 16.58
CA ILE A 328 -33.79 18.45 17.60
C ILE A 328 -33.26 17.40 18.59
N ALA A 329 -34.11 16.46 19.03
CA ALA A 329 -33.71 15.38 19.94
C ALA A 329 -32.70 14.39 19.34
N THR A 330 -32.71 14.17 18.02
CA THR A 330 -31.75 13.28 17.35
C THR A 330 -30.44 13.94 16.96
N VAL A 331 -30.43 15.25 16.69
CA VAL A 331 -29.22 15.96 16.25
C VAL A 331 -28.35 16.44 17.43
N LEU A 332 -28.95 16.82 18.57
CA LEU A 332 -28.18 17.29 19.73
C LEU A 332 -27.15 16.26 20.28
N PRO A 333 -27.44 14.96 20.40
CA PRO A 333 -26.50 13.97 20.92
C PRO A 333 -25.26 13.77 20.04
N MET A 334 -25.32 14.05 18.73
CA MET A 334 -24.17 13.90 17.82
C MET A 334 -23.07 14.94 18.02
N THR A 335 -23.39 16.07 18.68
CA THR A 335 -22.41 17.15 18.92
C THR A 335 -21.67 17.02 20.25
N TRP A 336 -22.04 16.05 21.08
CA TRP A 336 -21.47 15.84 22.41
C TRP A 336 -20.79 14.48 22.50
N THR A 337 -19.69 14.31 21.79
CA THR A 337 -18.74 13.22 22.06
C THR A 337 -17.60 13.76 22.94
N PRO A 338 -17.44 13.29 24.20
CA PRO A 338 -16.18 13.48 24.90
C PRO A 338 -15.06 12.75 24.11
N LYS A 339 -13.85 13.32 24.11
CA LYS A 339 -12.66 12.72 23.48
C LYS A 339 -12.40 11.33 24.06
N ALA A 340 -12.94 10.30 23.42
CA ALA A 340 -12.60 8.92 23.70
C ALA A 340 -11.42 8.54 22.81
N GLU A 341 -10.20 8.63 23.35
CA GLU A 341 -9.04 7.96 22.73
C GLU A 341 -9.08 6.47 23.05
N ALA A 342 -9.76 5.70 22.21
CA ALA A 342 -9.54 4.27 22.07
C ALA A 342 -10.06 3.83 20.70
N ASN A 343 -9.16 3.35 19.83
CA ASN A 343 -9.55 2.54 18.68
C ASN A 343 -10.36 1.34 19.22
N ALA A 344 -11.66 1.32 18.95
CA ALA A 344 -12.64 0.39 19.54
C ALA A 344 -12.39 -1.11 19.26
N PHE A 345 -11.34 -1.43 18.50
CA PHE A 345 -11.05 -2.77 18.00
C PHE A 345 -9.72 -3.35 18.47
N LEU A 346 -8.86 -2.56 19.13
CA LEU A 346 -7.57 -3.06 19.62
C LEU A 346 -7.67 -3.40 21.11
N ASN A 347 -7.30 -4.64 21.45
CA ASN A 347 -7.14 -5.01 22.86
C ASN A 347 -5.81 -4.43 23.43
N GLN A 348 -5.68 -4.45 24.76
CA GLN A 348 -4.49 -3.89 25.43
C GLN A 348 -3.18 -4.57 24.98
N ASN A 349 -3.18 -5.88 24.70
CA ASN A 349 -1.98 -6.57 24.22
C ASN A 349 -1.60 -6.15 22.80
N GLN A 350 -2.55 -5.94 21.91
CA GLN A 350 -2.29 -5.45 20.55
C GLN A 350 -1.75 -4.00 20.57
N LYS A 351 -2.28 -3.17 21.47
CA LYS A 351 -1.72 -1.83 21.70
C LYS A 351 -0.31 -1.89 22.28
N GLY A 352 -0.08 -2.78 23.25
CA GLY A 352 1.24 -3.04 23.82
C GLY A 352 2.24 -3.52 22.77
N GLU A 353 1.81 -4.38 21.84
CA GLU A 353 2.65 -4.88 20.74
C GLU A 353 3.07 -3.77 19.79
N GLN A 354 2.17 -2.85 19.44
CA GLN A 354 2.51 -1.68 18.64
C GLN A 354 3.56 -0.81 19.33
N LEU A 355 3.39 -0.55 20.64
CA LEU A 355 4.36 0.21 21.44
C LEU A 355 5.72 -0.51 21.51
N TYR A 356 5.70 -1.83 21.66
CA TYR A 356 6.90 -2.67 21.68
C TYR A 356 7.65 -2.61 20.33
N GLN A 357 6.94 -2.70 19.20
CA GLN A 357 7.52 -2.58 17.86
C GLN A 357 8.10 -1.18 17.58
N GLN A 358 7.53 -0.14 18.21
CA GLN A 358 8.03 1.24 18.13
C GLN A 358 9.23 1.50 19.05
N GLY A 359 9.64 0.52 19.87
CA GLY A 359 10.74 0.67 20.83
C GLY A 359 10.35 1.40 22.12
N GLU A 360 9.05 1.68 22.34
CA GLU A 360 8.55 2.33 23.56
C GLU A 360 8.32 1.30 24.68
N PHE A 361 9.39 0.61 25.09
CA PHE A 361 9.31 -0.55 25.99
C PHE A 361 8.72 -0.21 27.37
N GLU A 362 9.02 0.96 27.92
CA GLU A 362 8.45 1.44 29.20
C GLU A 362 6.92 1.58 29.14
N LYS A 363 6.37 2.10 28.04
CA LYS A 363 4.91 2.21 27.86
C LYS A 363 4.32 0.84 27.55
N ALA A 364 4.99 0.04 26.74
CA ALA A 364 4.55 -1.30 26.38
C ALA A 364 4.38 -2.19 27.63
N GLN A 365 5.35 -2.19 28.57
CA GLN A 365 5.24 -3.00 29.80
C GLN A 365 4.03 -2.62 30.67
N SER A 366 3.65 -1.33 30.71
CA SER A 366 2.47 -0.87 31.46
C SER A 366 1.15 -1.15 30.74
N THR A 367 1.21 -1.46 29.44
CA THR A 367 0.03 -1.68 28.59
C THR A 367 -0.31 -3.16 28.46
N PHE A 368 0.69 -4.04 28.44
CA PHE A 368 0.47 -5.48 28.34
C PHE A 368 -0.23 -6.05 29.58
N THR A 369 -1.24 -6.89 29.34
CA THR A 369 -1.87 -7.73 30.36
C THR A 369 -1.35 -9.15 30.35
N ASP A 370 -0.81 -9.61 29.21
CA ASP A 370 -0.16 -10.93 29.11
C ASP A 370 1.21 -10.90 29.85
N PRO A 371 1.44 -11.80 30.84
CA PRO A 371 2.67 -11.80 31.62
C PRO A 371 3.94 -12.00 30.80
N ASN A 372 3.90 -12.75 29.70
CA ASN A 372 5.09 -12.98 28.88
C ASN A 372 5.49 -11.74 28.11
N TRP A 373 4.52 -11.09 27.50
CA TRP A 373 4.76 -9.85 26.77
C TRP A 373 5.13 -8.71 27.71
N LYS A 374 4.49 -8.65 28.89
CA LYS A 374 4.87 -7.72 29.94
C LYS A 374 6.33 -7.94 30.36
N GLY A 375 6.72 -9.17 30.69
CA GLY A 375 8.09 -9.50 31.07
C GLY A 375 9.11 -9.25 29.95
N ALA A 376 8.76 -9.53 28.70
CA ALA A 376 9.62 -9.25 27.55
C ALA A 376 9.83 -7.74 27.35
N ALA A 377 8.76 -6.94 27.49
CA ALA A 377 8.85 -5.48 27.45
C ALA A 377 9.69 -4.93 28.60
N SER A 378 9.49 -5.42 29.84
CA SER A 378 10.31 -5.03 30.99
C SER A 378 11.78 -5.37 30.79
N TYR A 379 12.10 -6.56 30.27
CA TYR A 379 13.48 -6.97 29.98
C TYR A 379 14.15 -6.04 28.96
N GLN A 380 13.43 -5.64 27.90
CA GLN A 380 13.95 -4.70 26.89
C GLN A 380 14.07 -3.26 27.42
N ALA A 381 13.19 -2.87 28.35
CA ALA A 381 13.28 -1.59 29.05
C ALA A 381 14.44 -1.54 30.06
N GLY A 382 15.10 -2.68 30.34
CA GLY A 382 16.16 -2.77 31.36
C GLY A 382 15.63 -2.92 32.79
N ASP A 383 14.32 -3.04 32.98
CA ASP A 383 13.68 -3.31 34.27
C ASP A 383 13.64 -4.82 34.51
N TYR A 384 14.80 -5.36 34.92
CA TYR A 384 14.96 -6.80 35.11
C TYR A 384 14.19 -7.33 36.33
N GLU A 385 13.94 -6.50 37.36
CA GLU A 385 13.14 -6.89 38.51
C GLU A 385 11.68 -7.15 38.11
N SER A 386 11.07 -6.23 37.36
CA SER A 386 9.71 -6.43 36.81
C SER A 386 9.65 -7.62 35.84
N ALA A 387 10.71 -7.85 35.05
CA ALA A 387 10.79 -9.00 34.17
C ALA A 387 10.84 -10.32 34.95
N ILE A 388 11.61 -10.39 36.04
CA ILE A 388 11.67 -11.54 36.94
C ILE A 388 10.29 -11.82 37.53
N GLU A 389 9.61 -10.80 38.07
CA GLU A 389 8.27 -10.96 38.64
C GLU A 389 7.28 -11.52 37.60
N ALA A 390 7.29 -10.95 36.38
CA ALA A 390 6.40 -11.36 35.31
C ALA A 390 6.64 -12.80 34.85
N PHE A 391 7.90 -13.25 34.78
CA PHE A 391 8.25 -14.61 34.35
C PHE A 391 8.20 -15.65 35.47
N SER A 392 8.29 -15.26 36.74
CA SER A 392 8.38 -16.17 37.89
C SER A 392 7.22 -17.17 37.99
N ASN A 393 6.02 -16.76 37.56
CA ASN A 393 4.82 -17.58 37.62
C ASN A 393 4.53 -18.35 36.31
N ASN A 394 5.43 -18.31 35.32
CA ASN A 394 5.24 -19.02 34.06
C ASN A 394 5.97 -20.38 34.05
N PRO A 395 5.24 -21.51 34.14
CA PRO A 395 5.85 -22.85 34.17
C PRO A 395 6.36 -23.32 32.80
N SER A 396 6.00 -22.63 31.70
CA SER A 396 6.42 -23.02 30.35
C SER A 396 7.94 -23.00 30.21
N LEU A 397 8.46 -23.84 29.32
CA LEU A 397 9.89 -23.93 29.05
C LEU A 397 10.48 -22.57 28.61
N ASN A 398 9.76 -21.83 27.76
CA ASN A 398 10.16 -20.48 27.34
C ASN A 398 10.07 -19.46 28.48
N GLY A 399 9.05 -19.54 29.34
CA GLY A 399 8.91 -18.68 30.52
C GLY A 399 10.07 -18.84 31.50
N ARG A 400 10.41 -20.09 31.83
CA ARG A 400 11.56 -20.42 32.68
C ARG A 400 12.90 -20.02 32.05
N TYR A 401 13.05 -20.15 30.73
CA TYR A 401 14.23 -19.65 30.02
C TYR A 401 14.34 -18.14 30.06
N ASN A 402 13.24 -17.41 29.86
CA ASN A 402 13.22 -15.96 29.96
C ASN A 402 13.45 -15.46 31.40
N LEU A 403 12.95 -16.19 32.40
CA LEU A 403 13.27 -15.95 33.81
C LEU A 403 14.77 -16.08 34.07
N ALA A 404 15.41 -17.15 33.57
CA ALA A 404 16.85 -17.34 33.71
C ALA A 404 17.65 -16.22 33.02
N ASN A 405 17.19 -15.73 31.86
CA ASN A 405 17.79 -14.57 31.19
C ASN A 405 17.67 -13.30 32.04
N ALA A 406 16.48 -13.04 32.60
CA ALA A 406 16.23 -11.86 33.44
C ALA A 406 17.08 -11.90 34.73
N LEU A 407 17.17 -13.05 35.39
CA LEU A 407 18.03 -13.25 36.56
C LEU A 407 19.50 -13.02 36.24
N ALA A 408 19.98 -13.54 35.10
CA ALA A 408 21.38 -13.37 34.68
C ALA A 408 21.74 -11.90 34.41
N GLN A 409 20.81 -11.12 33.84
CA GLN A 409 21.01 -9.67 33.64
C GLN A 409 20.89 -8.88 34.93
N ASN A 410 20.02 -9.31 35.85
CA ASN A 410 19.88 -8.72 37.17
C ASN A 410 21.06 -9.04 38.12
N GLY A 411 22.03 -9.85 37.66
CA GLY A 411 23.22 -10.23 38.43
C GLY A 411 23.01 -11.40 39.39
N GLN A 412 21.83 -12.02 39.40
CA GLN A 412 21.52 -13.22 40.19
C GLN A 412 22.00 -14.47 39.44
N LEU A 413 23.32 -14.58 39.30
CA LEU A 413 23.97 -15.54 38.42
C LEU A 413 23.79 -16.99 38.89
N GLU A 414 23.86 -17.25 40.19
CA GLU A 414 23.69 -18.59 40.76
C GLU A 414 22.28 -19.15 40.56
N ASP A 415 21.26 -18.29 40.63
CA ASP A 415 19.87 -18.70 40.40
C ASP A 415 19.60 -18.90 38.90
N ALA A 416 20.20 -18.07 38.05
CA ALA A 416 20.16 -18.24 36.61
C ALA A 416 20.82 -19.56 36.16
N GLU A 417 22.00 -19.88 36.70
CA GLU A 417 22.73 -21.12 36.45
C GLU A 417 21.86 -22.35 36.72
N LYS A 418 21.29 -22.45 37.93
CA LYS A 418 20.40 -23.55 38.32
C LYS A 418 19.22 -23.71 37.37
N LEU A 419 18.60 -22.61 36.92
CA LEU A 419 17.48 -22.67 35.99
C LEU A 419 17.91 -23.15 34.60
N TYR A 420 19.06 -22.71 34.08
CA TYR A 420 19.57 -23.23 32.81
C TYR A 420 19.89 -24.71 32.88
N GLU A 421 20.52 -25.19 33.96
CA GLU A 421 20.79 -26.60 34.17
C GLU A 421 19.50 -27.44 34.18
N GLN A 422 18.46 -26.95 34.88
CA GLN A 422 17.14 -27.59 34.89
C GLN A 422 16.52 -27.65 33.49
N LEU A 423 16.61 -26.55 32.72
CA LEU A 423 16.09 -26.47 31.36
C LEU A 423 16.81 -27.43 30.41
N ILE A 424 18.14 -27.57 30.54
CA ILE A 424 18.94 -28.48 29.73
C ILE A 424 18.67 -29.94 30.13
N LYS A 425 18.45 -30.21 31.42
CA LYS A 425 18.08 -31.55 31.90
C LYS A 425 16.71 -32.00 31.36
N GLU A 426 15.76 -31.08 31.26
CA GLU A 426 14.44 -31.33 30.68
C GLU A 426 14.50 -31.42 29.14
N LYS A 427 15.27 -30.54 28.49
CA LYS A 427 15.47 -30.50 27.04
C LYS A 427 16.96 -30.49 26.69
N PRO A 428 17.58 -31.67 26.49
CA PRO A 428 19.01 -31.77 26.17
C PRO A 428 19.44 -31.04 24.90
N ASP A 429 18.54 -30.87 23.92
CA ASP A 429 18.81 -30.14 22.65
C ASP A 429 18.44 -28.65 22.72
N PHE A 430 18.54 -28.02 23.90
CA PHE A 430 18.25 -26.59 24.06
C PHE A 430 19.53 -25.74 23.96
N ASP A 431 20.03 -25.54 22.73
CA ASP A 431 21.31 -24.87 22.49
C ASP A 431 21.39 -23.44 23.02
N ALA A 432 20.28 -22.70 23.01
CA ALA A 432 20.22 -21.34 23.56
C ALA A 432 20.48 -21.32 25.08
N ALA A 433 19.90 -22.28 25.83
CA ALA A 433 20.14 -22.42 27.27
C ALA A 433 21.60 -22.82 27.55
N LYS A 434 22.18 -23.75 26.77
CA LYS A 434 23.60 -24.14 26.90
C LYS A 434 24.54 -22.96 26.71
N LYS A 435 24.30 -22.15 25.68
CA LYS A 435 25.12 -20.96 25.39
C LYS A 435 25.01 -19.91 26.49
N ASN A 436 23.82 -19.67 27.03
CA ASN A 436 23.66 -18.71 28.10
C ASN A 436 24.23 -19.22 29.43
N LEU A 437 24.12 -20.52 29.71
CA LEU A 437 24.75 -21.16 30.87
C LEU A 437 26.27 -20.93 30.85
N SER A 438 26.94 -21.18 29.72
CA SER A 438 28.40 -20.98 29.64
C SER A 438 28.82 -19.53 29.91
N VAL A 439 28.00 -18.56 29.50
CA VAL A 439 28.24 -17.13 29.79
C VAL A 439 28.08 -16.84 31.28
N VAL A 440 27.07 -17.44 31.93
CA VAL A 440 26.84 -17.28 33.37
C VAL A 440 27.98 -17.92 34.18
N GLU A 441 28.40 -19.14 33.83
CA GLU A 441 29.53 -19.83 34.46
C GLU A 441 30.83 -19.01 34.37
N GLU A 442 31.09 -18.41 33.22
CA GLU A 442 32.26 -17.55 33.03
C GLU A 442 32.20 -16.32 33.94
N LYS A 443 31.04 -15.67 34.05
CA LYS A 443 30.84 -14.52 34.95
C LYS A 443 31.00 -14.91 36.43
N LEU A 444 30.48 -16.06 36.85
CA LEU A 444 30.63 -16.57 38.22
C LEU A 444 32.11 -16.82 38.55
N LYS A 445 32.86 -17.42 37.62
CA LYS A 445 34.30 -17.64 37.78
C LYS A 445 35.06 -16.32 37.91
N GLN A 446 34.70 -15.31 37.11
CA GLN A 446 35.29 -13.97 37.21
C GLN A 446 35.00 -13.32 38.58
N GLN A 447 33.77 -13.43 39.09
CA GLN A 447 33.42 -12.93 40.43
C GLN A 447 34.22 -13.61 41.54
N GLN A 448 34.39 -14.93 41.48
CA GLN A 448 35.21 -15.67 42.46
C GLN A 448 36.67 -15.23 42.45
N GLN A 449 37.25 -15.03 41.26
CA GLN A 449 38.63 -14.55 41.12
C GLN A 449 38.81 -13.14 41.70
N GLN A 450 37.84 -12.24 41.48
CA GLN A 450 37.86 -10.90 42.07
C GLN A 450 37.76 -10.93 43.60
N GLN A 451 36.90 -11.80 44.16
CA GLN A 451 36.80 -11.96 45.61
C GLN A 451 38.11 -12.49 46.23
N GLN A 452 38.78 -13.44 45.58
CA GLN A 452 40.08 -13.94 46.03
C GLN A 452 41.17 -12.86 46.01
N GLN A 453 41.20 -12.02 44.95
CA GLN A 453 42.13 -10.89 44.88
C GLN A 453 41.86 -9.84 45.97
N GLN A 454 40.59 -9.53 46.26
CA GLN A 454 40.24 -8.60 47.34
C GLN A 454 40.62 -9.15 48.72
N GLN A 455 40.43 -10.45 48.97
CA GLN A 455 40.88 -11.08 50.23
C GLN A 455 42.40 -11.07 50.38
N GLN A 456 43.16 -11.30 49.30
CA GLN A 456 44.61 -11.19 49.32
C GLN A 456 45.08 -9.75 49.61
N GLN A 457 44.42 -8.74 49.03
CA GLN A 457 44.73 -7.33 49.32
C GLN A 457 44.41 -6.95 50.77
N GLN A 458 43.29 -7.43 51.34
CA GLN A 458 42.95 -7.20 52.74
C GLN A 458 43.94 -7.88 53.70
N GLN A 459 44.38 -9.11 53.40
CA GLN A 459 45.41 -9.79 54.19
C GLN A 459 46.76 -9.08 54.13
N GLN A 460 47.15 -8.54 52.97
CA GLN A 460 48.37 -7.73 52.85
C GLN A 460 48.28 -6.41 53.63
N GLN A 461 47.11 -5.76 53.67
CA GLN A 461 46.91 -4.55 54.48
C GLN A 461 46.90 -4.83 55.98
N GLN A 462 46.37 -5.97 56.43
CA GLN A 462 46.42 -6.38 57.83
C GLN A 462 47.82 -6.80 58.30
N GLN A 463 48.71 -7.20 57.39
CA GLN A 463 50.13 -7.47 57.72
C GLN A 463 51.00 -6.20 57.75
N GLN A 464 50.46 -5.05 57.32
CA GLN A 464 51.16 -3.76 57.31
C GLN A 464 50.70 -2.80 58.43
N GLN A 465 49.73 -3.20 59.26
CA GLN A 465 49.37 -2.57 60.54
C GLN A 465 49.90 -3.43 61.68
#